data_AF-A0A455UC63-F1
#
_entry.id   AF-A0A455UC63-F1
#
_cell.length_a   1.000
_cell.length_b   1.000
_cell.length_c   1.000
_cell.angle_alpha   90.00
_cell.angle_beta   90.00
_cell.angle_gamma   90.00
#
_symmetry.space_group_name_H-M   'P 1'
#
loop_
_entity.id
_entity.type
_entity.pdbx_description
1 polymer ?
#
loop_
_entity_poly.entity_id
_entity_poly.type
_entity_poly.pdbx_seq_one_letter_code
_entity_poly.pdbx_strand_id
1 'polypeptide(L)'
;MDLRALFAAGLFPGILAGIALLVPAMIVSKRYGWEGGTPVEGAEQLSVRTTFKQAIPALFAPVLILGGLRSGLFTPTEAAVVAVAYGAIVGLFLTRELSWRDLWELLGEAAIISGVVMLIIALAGIFAWAGTMLGTFRHLAEWIISLTDNGVLLLVLVMLAVLVAGMLLDAISIYLIMMPILIPVMQHFEWNPVWFGILLAMNIAIGQFTRRWRSI
;
A
#
# COMPACT_ATOMS: atom_id res chain seq x y z
N MET A 1 -15.51 10.45 -5.38
CA MET A 1 -14.82 9.20 -5.71
C MET A 1 -15.36 8.10 -4.82
N ASP A 2 -15.84 7.00 -5.38
CA ASP A 2 -16.29 5.87 -4.58
C ASP A 2 -15.09 5.06 -4.08
N LEU A 3 -14.83 5.12 -2.77
CA LEU A 3 -13.74 4.37 -2.15
C LEU A 3 -13.84 2.87 -2.45
N ARG A 4 -15.07 2.35 -2.55
CA ARG A 4 -15.37 0.95 -2.90
C ARG A 4 -14.83 0.59 -4.29
N ALA A 5 -14.93 1.50 -5.25
CA ALA A 5 -14.40 1.30 -6.59
C ALA A 5 -12.87 1.28 -6.60
N LEU A 6 -12.23 2.16 -5.81
CA LEU A 6 -10.77 2.19 -5.67
C LEU A 6 -10.23 0.89 -5.05
N PHE A 7 -10.88 0.38 -4.00
CA PHE A 7 -10.53 -0.90 -3.38
C PHE A 7 -10.72 -2.09 -4.32
N ALA A 8 -11.84 -2.14 -5.03
CA ALA A 8 -12.12 -3.22 -5.98
C ALA A 8 -11.12 -3.22 -7.15
N ALA A 9 -10.79 -2.04 -7.68
CA ALA A 9 -9.88 -1.92 -8.80
C ALA A 9 -8.40 -2.05 -8.40
N GLY A 10 -8.05 -1.78 -7.13
CA GLY A 10 -6.72 -2.05 -6.56
C GLY A 10 -6.43 -3.54 -6.29
N LEU A 11 -7.46 -4.40 -6.19
CA LEU A 11 -7.28 -5.83 -5.98
C LEU A 11 -6.53 -6.50 -7.14
N PHE A 12 -6.89 -6.15 -8.38
CA PHE A 12 -6.27 -6.70 -9.57
C PHE A 12 -4.75 -6.43 -9.64
N PRO A 13 -4.26 -5.18 -9.56
CA PRO A 13 -2.84 -4.89 -9.56
C PRO A 13 -2.14 -5.41 -8.29
N GLY A 14 -2.83 -5.48 -7.14
CA GLY A 14 -2.29 -6.09 -5.92
C GLY A 14 -2.00 -7.59 -6.07
N ILE A 15 -2.92 -8.34 -6.67
CA ILE A 15 -2.72 -9.77 -6.97
C ILE A 15 -1.58 -9.94 -7.99
N LEU A 16 -1.56 -9.11 -9.03
CA LEU A 16 -0.47 -9.10 -10.02
C LEU A 16 0.90 -8.84 -9.38
N ALA A 17 1.00 -7.86 -8.48
CA ALA A 17 2.22 -7.57 -7.75
C ALA A 17 2.62 -8.74 -6.82
N GLY A 18 1.64 -9.33 -6.12
CA GLY A 18 1.87 -10.51 -5.29
C GLY A 18 2.44 -11.69 -6.10
N ILE A 19 1.86 -11.98 -7.26
CA ILE A 19 2.36 -13.01 -8.19
C ILE A 19 3.75 -12.63 -8.71
N ALA A 20 3.96 -11.37 -9.07
CA ALA A 20 5.24 -10.87 -9.58
C ALA A 20 6.36 -10.93 -8.53
N LEU A 21 6.05 -10.98 -7.24
CA LEU A 21 7.03 -11.23 -6.17
C LEU A 21 7.18 -12.73 -5.86
N LEU A 22 6.07 -13.47 -5.82
CA LEU A 22 6.06 -14.91 -5.54
C LEU A 22 6.80 -15.72 -6.60
N VAL A 23 6.60 -15.42 -7.88
CA VAL A 23 7.21 -16.20 -8.97
C VAL A 23 8.74 -16.09 -8.95
N PRO A 24 9.36 -14.90 -8.93
CA PRO A 24 10.81 -14.78 -8.78
C PRO A 24 11.32 -15.37 -7.47
N ALA A 25 10.62 -15.18 -6.34
CA ALA A 25 11.03 -15.75 -5.06
C ALA A 25 11.10 -17.29 -5.12
N MET A 26 10.11 -17.94 -5.74
CA MET A 26 10.12 -19.39 -5.95
C MET A 26 11.24 -19.84 -6.90
N ILE A 27 11.48 -19.09 -7.98
CA ILE A 27 12.56 -19.39 -8.94
C ILE A 27 13.92 -19.27 -8.26
N VAL A 28 14.16 -18.20 -7.50
CA VAL A 28 15.40 -17.96 -6.75
C VAL A 28 15.58 -19.04 -5.67
N SER A 29 14.54 -19.34 -4.89
CA SER A 29 14.59 -20.39 -3.87
C SER A 29 14.98 -21.75 -4.45
N LYS A 30 14.37 -22.14 -5.58
CA LYS A 30 14.71 -23.37 -6.30
C LYS A 30 16.10 -23.34 -6.93
N ARG A 31 16.53 -22.20 -7.47
CA ARG A 31 17.86 -22.08 -8.10
C ARG A 31 19.00 -22.07 -7.10
N TYR A 32 18.81 -21.48 -5.93
CA TYR A 32 19.85 -21.39 -4.89
C TYR A 32 19.76 -22.53 -3.86
N GLY A 33 18.84 -23.48 -4.04
CA GLY A 33 18.73 -24.64 -3.15
C GLY A 33 18.38 -24.27 -1.72
N TRP A 34 17.67 -23.17 -1.49
CA TRP A 34 17.17 -22.79 -0.16
C TRP A 34 16.12 -23.76 0.41
N GLU A 35 15.82 -24.82 -0.33
CA GLU A 35 15.02 -25.98 0.09
C GLU A 35 15.67 -26.81 1.22
N GLY A 36 16.87 -26.43 1.71
CA GLY A 36 17.63 -27.20 2.71
C GLY A 36 18.35 -26.37 3.79
N GLY A 37 17.77 -25.27 4.27
CA GLY A 37 18.22 -24.69 5.55
C GLY A 37 18.17 -25.77 6.64
N THR A 38 19.21 -25.87 7.48
CA THR A 38 19.31 -26.83 8.60
C THR A 38 17.95 -27.04 9.25
N PRO A 39 17.44 -28.27 9.36
CA PRO A 39 16.20 -28.52 10.06
C PRO A 39 16.35 -27.89 11.44
N VAL A 40 15.53 -26.88 11.73
CA VAL A 40 15.28 -26.51 13.12
C VAL A 40 14.79 -27.81 13.76
N GLU A 41 15.48 -28.30 14.79
CA GLU A 41 15.08 -29.52 15.49
C GLU A 41 13.58 -29.41 15.84
N GLY A 42 12.74 -30.21 15.16
CA GLY A 42 11.27 -30.18 15.30
C GLY A 42 10.45 -29.66 14.10
N ALA A 43 11.08 -29.19 13.01
CA ALA A 43 10.35 -28.83 11.79
C ALA A 43 9.94 -30.09 11.01
N GLU A 44 8.75 -30.63 11.32
CA GLU A 44 8.07 -31.56 10.43
C GLU A 44 8.09 -30.99 9.00
N GLN A 45 8.44 -31.82 8.02
CA GLN A 45 8.19 -31.52 6.61
C GLN A 45 6.68 -31.40 6.40
N LEU A 46 6.13 -30.25 6.75
CA LEU A 46 4.73 -29.95 6.61
C LEU A 46 4.42 -30.01 5.12
N SER A 47 3.63 -31.02 4.74
CA SER A 47 3.08 -31.14 3.40
C SER A 47 2.50 -29.78 2.99
N VAL A 48 2.71 -29.38 1.73
CA VAL A 48 2.13 -28.15 1.15
C VAL A 48 0.64 -28.01 1.48
N ARG A 49 -0.08 -29.13 1.62
CA ARG A 49 -1.49 -29.19 2.03
C ARG A 49 -1.75 -28.74 3.46
N THR A 50 -0.86 -29.06 4.40
CA THR A 50 -0.98 -28.69 5.83
C THR A 50 -0.69 -27.21 6.02
N THR A 51 0.39 -26.71 5.40
CA THR A 51 0.73 -25.27 5.42
C THR A 51 -0.35 -24.43 4.74
N PHE A 52 -0.91 -24.91 3.62
CA PHE A 52 -2.03 -24.23 2.96
C PHE A 52 -3.25 -24.13 3.87
N LYS A 53 -3.59 -25.21 4.61
CA LYS A 53 -4.70 -25.19 5.58
C LYS A 53 -4.45 -24.23 6.74
N GLN A 54 -3.21 -24.09 7.21
CA GLN A 54 -2.83 -23.12 8.24
C GLN A 54 -2.91 -21.66 7.73
N ALA A 55 -2.74 -21.43 6.43
CA ALA A 55 -2.87 -20.11 5.82
C ALA A 55 -4.32 -19.69 5.49
N ILE A 56 -5.29 -20.62 5.48
CA ILE A 56 -6.70 -20.32 5.18
C ILE A 56 -7.28 -19.18 6.05
N PRO A 57 -7.07 -19.15 7.39
CA PRO A 57 -7.58 -18.07 8.22
C PRO A 57 -7.00 -16.71 7.82
N ALA A 58 -5.70 -16.64 7.51
CA ALA A 58 -5.07 -15.41 7.03
C ALA A 58 -5.62 -14.98 5.66
N LEU A 59 -5.87 -15.93 4.75
CA LEU A 59 -6.43 -15.67 3.42
C LEU A 59 -7.90 -15.20 3.47
N PHE A 60 -8.60 -15.44 4.57
CA PHE A 60 -9.98 -15.00 4.76
C PHE A 60 -10.09 -13.50 5.08
N ALA A 61 -9.02 -12.88 5.59
CA ALA A 61 -9.04 -11.46 5.95
C ALA A 61 -9.34 -10.53 4.75
N PRO A 62 -8.71 -10.67 3.56
CA PRO A 62 -9.11 -9.91 2.36
C PRO A 62 -10.57 -10.13 1.95
N VAL A 63 -11.07 -11.37 2.05
CA VAL A 63 -12.47 -11.70 1.70
C VAL A 63 -13.43 -11.01 2.66
N LEU A 64 -13.10 -11.00 3.95
CA LEU A 64 -13.89 -10.32 4.98
C LEU A 64 -13.94 -8.80 4.74
N ILE A 65 -12.80 -8.18 4.41
CA ILE A 65 -12.71 -6.74 4.16
C ILE A 65 -13.48 -6.36 2.88
N LEU A 66 -13.17 -7.03 1.75
CA LEU A 66 -13.80 -6.73 0.45
C LEU A 66 -15.28 -7.12 0.42
N GLY A 67 -15.62 -8.25 1.04
CA GLY A 67 -17.01 -8.72 1.16
C GLY A 67 -17.85 -7.77 2.01
N GLY A 68 -17.31 -7.28 3.13
CA GLY A 68 -17.97 -6.30 3.99
C GLY A 68 -18.17 -4.93 3.31
N LEU A 69 -17.14 -4.45 2.61
CA LEU A 69 -17.19 -3.19 1.86
C LEU A 69 -18.17 -3.26 0.66
N ARG A 70 -18.16 -4.36 -0.09
CA ARG A 70 -18.99 -4.52 -1.29
C ARG A 70 -20.46 -4.76 -0.97
N SER A 71 -20.74 -5.52 0.09
CA SER A 71 -22.11 -5.71 0.59
C SER A 71 -22.71 -4.46 1.23
N GLY A 72 -21.88 -3.45 1.54
CA GLY A 72 -22.31 -2.23 2.21
C GLY A 72 -22.64 -2.43 3.69
N LEU A 73 -22.29 -3.59 4.24
CA LEU A 73 -22.47 -3.89 5.66
C LEU A 73 -21.55 -3.04 6.54
N PHE A 74 -20.38 -2.65 6.04
CA PHE A 74 -19.40 -1.87 6.78
C PHE A 74 -18.88 -0.68 5.99
N THR A 75 -18.59 0.40 6.71
CA THR A 75 -17.76 1.49 6.20
C THR A 75 -16.28 1.07 6.17
N PRO A 76 -15.40 1.78 5.43
CA PRO A 76 -13.97 1.45 5.35
C PRO A 76 -13.27 1.46 6.70
N THR A 77 -13.67 2.39 7.57
CA THR A 77 -13.17 2.51 8.94
C THR A 77 -13.64 1.35 9.82
N GLU A 78 -14.91 0.94 9.69
CA GLU A 78 -15.43 -0.24 10.40
C GLU A 78 -14.78 -1.54 9.90
N ALA A 79 -14.58 -1.68 8.58
CA ALA A 79 -13.94 -2.84 7.98
C ALA A 79 -12.51 -3.04 8.51
N ALA A 80 -11.76 -1.94 8.72
CA ALA A 80 -10.44 -2.00 9.34
C ALA A 80 -10.50 -2.50 10.79
N VAL A 81 -11.45 -2.01 11.60
CA VAL A 81 -11.63 -2.48 12.99
C VAL A 81 -11.99 -3.96 13.03
N VAL A 82 -12.91 -4.41 12.17
CA VAL A 82 -13.29 -5.83 12.09
C VAL A 82 -12.10 -6.69 11.64
N ALA A 83 -11.29 -6.23 10.69
CA ALA A 83 -10.09 -6.94 10.25
C ALA A 83 -9.04 -7.09 11.37
N VAL A 84 -8.80 -6.03 12.15
CA VAL A 84 -7.89 -6.06 13.30
C VAL A 84 -8.42 -6.99 14.39
N ALA A 85 -9.71 -6.90 14.72
CA ALA A 85 -10.35 -7.79 15.69
C ALA A 85 -10.27 -9.26 15.24
N TYR A 86 -10.56 -9.53 13.97
CA TYR A 86 -10.42 -10.87 13.38
C TYR A 86 -8.98 -11.38 13.47
N GLY A 87 -8.00 -10.56 13.10
CA GLY A 87 -6.58 -10.89 13.19
C GLY A 87 -6.14 -11.21 14.63
N ALA A 88 -6.57 -10.41 15.60
CA ALA A 88 -6.29 -10.66 17.01
C ALA A 88 -6.91 -11.98 17.50
N ILE A 89 -8.16 -12.27 17.13
CA ILE A 89 -8.83 -13.52 17.49
C ILE A 89 -8.11 -14.73 16.86
N VAL A 90 -7.78 -14.65 15.57
CA VAL A 90 -7.06 -15.71 14.86
C VAL A 90 -5.67 -15.93 15.47
N GLY A 91 -4.92 -14.86 15.74
CA GLY A 91 -3.58 -14.93 16.34
C GLY A 91 -3.56 -15.50 17.75
N LEU A 92 -4.50 -15.08 18.61
CA LEU A 92 -4.59 -15.54 20.00
C LEU A 92 -5.15 -16.95 20.12
N PHE A 93 -6.24 -17.26 19.41
CA PHE A 93 -7.02 -18.47 19.66
C PHE A 93 -6.81 -19.57 18.62
N LEU A 94 -6.57 -19.23 17.35
CA LEU A 94 -6.53 -20.21 16.26
C LEU A 94 -5.10 -20.65 15.93
N THR A 95 -4.20 -19.73 15.60
CA THR A 95 -2.78 -20.05 15.38
C THR A 95 -2.01 -20.15 16.69
N ARG A 96 -2.46 -19.46 17.75
CA ARG A 96 -1.80 -19.36 19.07
C ARG A 96 -0.36 -18.87 18.97
N GLU A 97 -0.08 -18.08 17.95
CA GLU A 97 1.22 -17.45 17.72
C GLU A 97 1.37 -16.13 18.50
N LEU A 98 0.25 -15.58 18.98
CA LEU A 98 0.21 -14.36 19.79
C LEU A 98 -0.16 -14.65 21.24
N SER A 99 0.55 -14.02 22.18
CA SER A 99 0.15 -13.89 23.58
C SER A 99 -0.52 -12.55 23.87
N TRP A 100 -1.19 -12.44 25.02
CA TRP A 100 -1.79 -11.19 25.48
C TRP A 100 -0.76 -10.07 25.71
N ARG A 101 0.50 -10.43 26.01
CA ARG A 101 1.60 -9.46 26.13
C ARG A 101 2.01 -8.94 24.76
N ASP A 102 2.15 -9.83 23.78
CA ASP A 102 2.48 -9.45 22.40
C ASP A 102 1.40 -8.51 21.84
N LEU A 103 0.12 -8.78 22.14
CA LEU A 103 -0.96 -7.88 21.74
C LEU A 103 -0.79 -6.47 22.33
N TRP A 104 -0.41 -6.36 23.61
CA TRP A 104 -0.19 -5.06 24.25
C TRP A 104 1.01 -4.32 23.65
N GLU A 105 2.10 -5.02 23.39
CA GLU A 105 3.29 -4.47 22.73
C GLU A 105 2.97 -3.99 21.31
N LEU A 106 2.25 -4.79 20.52
CA LEU A 106 1.81 -4.42 19.16
C LEU A 106 0.90 -3.19 19.16
N LEU A 107 0.01 -3.06 20.14
CA LEU A 107 -0.82 -1.85 20.28
C LEU A 107 0.04 -0.62 20.59
N GLY A 108 1.05 -0.76 21.45
CA GLY A 108 2.01 0.30 21.75
C GLY A 108 2.81 0.73 20.52
N GLU A 109 3.34 -0.24 19.76
CA GLU A 109 4.08 0.02 18.53
C GLU A 109 3.19 0.67 17.45
N ALA A 110 1.97 0.17 17.27
CA ALA A 110 0.99 0.77 16.38
C ALA A 110 0.66 2.22 16.78
N ALA A 111 0.52 2.51 18.08
CA ALA A 111 0.31 3.85 18.57
C ALA A 111 1.49 4.78 18.23
N ILE A 112 2.73 4.33 18.43
CA ILE A 112 3.94 5.10 18.09
C ILE A 112 3.99 5.40 16.58
N ILE A 113 3.82 4.37 15.74
CA ILE A 113 3.83 4.53 14.27
C ILE A 113 2.72 5.49 13.84
N SER A 114 1.51 5.33 14.38
CA SER A 114 0.39 6.21 14.06
C SER A 114 0.64 7.66 14.48
N GLY A 115 1.28 7.88 15.63
CA GLY A 115 1.64 9.21 16.13
C GLY A 115 2.64 9.92 15.23
N VAL A 116 3.69 9.21 14.78
CA VAL A 116 4.66 9.73 13.81
C VAL A 116 3.98 10.09 12.49
N VAL A 117 3.12 9.19 11.98
CA VAL A 117 2.37 9.42 10.75
C VAL A 117 1.43 10.63 10.88
N MET A 118 0.69 10.75 11.98
CA MET A 118 -0.20 11.90 12.22
C MET A 118 0.57 13.22 12.29
N LEU A 119 1.76 13.24 12.90
CA LEU A 119 2.61 14.43 12.94
C LEU A 119 3.06 14.85 11.53
N ILE A 120 3.49 13.88 10.71
CA ILE A 120 3.85 14.13 9.31
C ILE A 120 2.66 14.67 8.54
N ILE A 121 1.48 14.06 8.70
CA ILE A 121 0.24 14.51 8.05
C ILE A 121 -0.10 15.96 8.45
N ALA A 122 0.03 16.30 9.73
CA ALA A 122 -0.25 17.65 10.22
C ALA A 122 0.67 18.70 9.59
N LEU A 123 1.98 18.45 9.57
CA LEU A 123 2.96 19.37 8.99
C LEU A 123 2.83 19.46 7.46
N ALA A 124 2.66 18.32 6.79
CA ALA A 124 2.42 18.28 5.35
C ALA A 124 1.08 18.93 4.97
N GLY A 125 0.07 18.85 5.84
CA GLY A 125 -1.21 19.54 5.69
C GLY A 125 -1.05 21.06 5.73
N ILE A 126 -0.24 21.59 6.67
CA ILE A 126 0.07 23.03 6.73
C ILE A 126 0.82 23.46 5.46
N PHE A 127 1.81 22.67 5.02
CA PHE A 127 2.53 22.92 3.77
C PHE A 127 1.60 22.92 2.55
N ALA A 128 0.71 21.93 2.47
CA ALA A 128 -0.24 21.81 1.37
C ALA A 128 -1.24 22.98 1.36
N TRP A 129 -1.72 23.39 2.52
CA TRP A 129 -2.61 24.54 2.65
C TRP A 129 -1.92 25.85 2.25
N ALA A 130 -0.70 26.09 2.74
CA ALA A 130 0.08 27.28 2.39
C ALA A 130 0.41 27.35 0.90
N GLY A 131 0.84 26.24 0.29
CA GLY A 131 1.12 26.14 -1.14
C GLY A 131 -0.12 26.35 -2.02
N THR A 132 -1.29 25.96 -1.53
CA THR A 132 -2.57 26.21 -2.20
C THR A 132 -2.97 27.68 -2.10
N MET A 133 -2.86 28.30 -0.92
CA MET A 133 -3.16 29.72 -0.69
C MET A 133 -2.27 30.65 -1.53
N LEU A 134 -0.98 30.33 -1.66
CA LEU A 134 -0.02 31.08 -2.47
C LEU A 134 -0.22 30.89 -3.99
N GLY A 135 -1.08 29.96 -4.40
CA GLY A 135 -1.26 29.60 -5.82
C GLY A 135 -0.09 28.79 -6.41
N THR A 136 0.92 28.45 -5.62
CA THR A 136 2.13 27.75 -6.06
C THR A 136 1.81 26.42 -6.74
N PHE A 137 0.93 25.59 -6.16
CA PHE A 137 0.58 24.30 -6.76
C PHE A 137 -0.17 24.44 -8.09
N ARG A 138 -0.99 25.48 -8.22
CA ARG A 138 -1.69 25.76 -9.48
C ARG A 138 -0.71 26.17 -10.57
N HIS A 139 0.23 27.05 -10.26
CA HIS A 139 1.28 27.44 -11.22
C HIS A 139 2.21 26.27 -11.59
N LEU A 140 2.54 25.40 -10.64
CA LEU A 140 3.29 24.18 -10.93
C LEU A 140 2.51 23.23 -11.85
N ALA A 141 1.20 23.05 -11.62
CA ALA A 141 0.36 22.25 -12.50
C ALA A 141 0.27 22.83 -13.92
N GLU A 142 0.07 24.15 -14.05
CA GLU A 142 0.07 24.86 -15.33
C GLU A 142 1.41 24.72 -16.06
N TRP A 143 2.53 24.82 -15.32
CA TRP A 143 3.86 24.60 -15.87
C TRP A 143 4.07 23.15 -16.35
N ILE A 144 3.58 22.16 -15.61
CA ILE A 144 3.63 20.75 -16.03
C ILE A 144 2.80 20.54 -17.30
N ILE A 145 1.58 21.09 -17.35
CA ILE A 145 0.69 20.98 -18.51
C ILE A 145 1.34 21.61 -19.75
N SER A 146 2.06 22.72 -19.61
CA SER A 146 2.72 23.39 -20.74
C SER A 146 3.94 22.66 -21.30
N LEU A 147 4.43 21.61 -20.63
CA LEU A 147 5.54 20.81 -21.14
C LEU A 147 5.17 20.01 -22.39
N THR A 148 3.92 19.53 -22.48
CA THR A 148 3.46 18.75 -23.63
C THR A 148 1.95 18.70 -23.74
N ASP A 149 1.44 18.82 -24.97
CA ASP A 149 0.03 18.62 -25.29
C ASP A 149 -0.35 17.13 -25.33
N ASN A 150 0.63 16.22 -25.32
CA ASN A 150 0.38 14.78 -25.35
C ASN A 150 0.21 14.23 -23.93
N GLY A 151 -1.04 13.97 -23.55
CA GLY A 151 -1.38 13.45 -22.22
C GLY A 151 -0.66 12.13 -21.86
N VAL A 152 -0.38 11.24 -22.82
CA VAL A 152 0.34 10.00 -22.54
C VAL A 152 1.80 10.27 -22.18
N LEU A 153 2.45 11.19 -22.90
CA LEU A 153 3.83 11.58 -22.62
C LEU A 153 3.92 12.26 -21.25
N LEU A 154 2.98 13.16 -20.94
CA LEU A 154 2.93 13.83 -19.65
C LEU A 154 2.72 12.84 -18.51
N LEU A 155 1.81 11.88 -18.68
CA LEU A 155 1.57 10.83 -17.69
C LEU A 155 2.87 10.07 -17.39
N VAL A 156 3.63 9.66 -18.41
CA VAL A 156 4.91 8.96 -18.22
C VAL A 156 5.90 9.82 -17.43
N LEU A 157 6.03 11.10 -17.76
CA LEU A 157 6.92 12.03 -17.05
C LEU A 157 6.51 12.20 -15.57
N VAL A 158 5.22 12.39 -15.31
CA VAL A 158 4.67 12.47 -13.96
C VAL A 158 4.94 11.18 -13.18
N MET A 159 4.74 10.02 -13.80
CA MET A 159 4.99 8.75 -13.15
C MET A 159 6.48 8.51 -12.87
N LEU A 160 7.38 8.91 -13.78
CA LEU A 160 8.81 8.87 -13.50
C LEU A 160 9.18 9.79 -12.33
N ALA A 161 8.65 11.01 -12.29
CA ALA A 161 8.88 11.94 -11.19
C ALA A 161 8.36 11.40 -9.85
N VAL A 162 7.14 10.84 -9.83
CA VAL A 162 6.56 10.22 -8.63
C VAL A 162 7.34 8.98 -8.20
N LEU A 163 7.87 8.19 -9.15
CA LEU A 163 8.70 7.02 -8.83
C LEU A 163 9.98 7.45 -8.12
N VAL A 164 10.63 8.51 -8.62
CA VAL A 164 11.82 9.08 -7.98
C VAL A 164 11.48 9.66 -6.60
N ALA A 165 10.37 10.39 -6.48
CA ALA A 165 9.90 10.86 -5.18
C ALA A 165 9.59 9.70 -4.22
N GLY A 166 9.04 8.60 -4.74
CA GLY A 166 8.78 7.33 -4.04
C GLY A 166 10.02 6.68 -3.46
N MET A 167 11.19 6.89 -4.05
CA MET A 167 12.45 6.39 -3.49
C MET A 167 12.94 7.22 -2.29
N LEU A 168 12.47 8.46 -2.13
CA LEU A 168 12.99 9.42 -1.15
C LEU A 168 12.03 9.63 0.03
N LEU A 169 10.75 9.80 -0.26
CA LEU A 169 9.69 10.14 0.67
C LEU A 169 8.84 8.91 0.99
N ASP A 170 8.05 8.93 2.06
CA ASP A 170 7.03 7.90 2.32
C ASP A 170 5.76 8.16 1.49
N ALA A 171 4.93 7.12 1.34
CA ALA A 171 3.73 7.17 0.50
C ALA A 171 2.75 8.27 0.93
N ILE A 172 2.57 8.48 2.24
CA ILE A 172 1.61 9.44 2.78
C ILE A 172 2.07 10.87 2.48
N SER A 173 3.35 11.17 2.72
CA SER A 173 3.94 12.47 2.36
C SER A 173 3.81 12.79 0.88
N ILE A 174 4.06 11.81 0.01
CA ILE A 174 3.94 11.99 -1.45
C ILE A 174 2.51 12.36 -1.82
N TYR A 175 1.50 11.65 -1.29
CA TYR A 175 0.11 11.98 -1.56
C TYR A 175 -0.23 13.40 -1.12
N LEU A 176 0.18 13.82 0.09
CA LEU A 176 -0.15 15.15 0.60
C LEU A 176 0.47 16.29 -0.22
N ILE A 177 1.68 16.09 -0.72
CA ILE A 177 2.41 17.12 -1.48
C ILE A 177 2.02 17.12 -2.96
N MET A 178 1.90 15.94 -3.58
CA MET A 178 1.71 15.81 -5.02
C MET A 178 0.25 15.90 -5.45
N MET A 179 -0.71 15.39 -4.66
CA MET A 179 -2.14 15.42 -5.06
C MET A 179 -2.66 16.81 -5.44
N PRO A 180 -2.37 17.92 -4.71
CA PRO A 180 -2.85 19.24 -5.13
C PRO A 180 -2.27 19.71 -6.47
N ILE A 181 -1.12 19.16 -6.90
CA ILE A 181 -0.50 19.43 -8.20
C ILE A 181 -1.05 18.48 -9.27
N LEU A 182 -1.26 17.20 -8.94
CA LEU A 182 -1.66 16.16 -9.89
C LEU A 182 -3.16 16.15 -10.20
N ILE A 183 -4.03 16.54 -9.26
CA ILE A 183 -5.48 16.65 -9.50
C ILE A 183 -5.79 17.60 -10.67
N PRO A 184 -5.30 18.85 -10.72
CA PRO A 184 -5.59 19.73 -11.85
C PRO A 184 -5.03 19.20 -13.18
N VAL A 185 -3.89 18.52 -13.17
CA VAL A 185 -3.34 17.86 -14.37
C VAL A 185 -4.25 16.73 -14.84
N MET A 186 -4.67 15.85 -13.93
CA MET A 186 -5.61 14.76 -14.21
C MET A 186 -6.95 15.28 -14.75
N GLN A 187 -7.45 16.39 -14.20
CA GLN A 187 -8.67 17.04 -14.67
C GLN A 187 -8.50 17.67 -16.06
N HIS A 188 -7.34 18.28 -16.35
CA HIS A 188 -7.06 18.89 -17.64
C HIS A 188 -7.09 17.88 -18.79
N PHE A 189 -6.53 16.68 -18.58
CA PHE A 189 -6.54 15.60 -19.57
C PHE A 189 -7.74 14.65 -19.43
N GLU A 190 -8.73 15.00 -18.59
CA GLU A 190 -9.95 14.23 -18.36
C GLU A 190 -9.71 12.75 -17.99
N TRP A 191 -8.62 12.47 -17.27
CA TRP A 191 -8.29 11.10 -16.88
C TRP A 191 -9.29 10.56 -15.86
N ASN A 192 -9.62 9.28 -15.99
CA ASN A 192 -10.47 8.61 -15.01
C ASN A 192 -9.78 8.64 -13.63
N PRO A 193 -10.43 9.21 -12.60
CA PRO A 193 -9.77 9.41 -11.31
C PRO A 193 -9.46 8.11 -10.55
N VAL A 194 -10.27 7.05 -10.76
CA VAL A 194 -10.04 5.74 -10.15
C VAL A 194 -8.79 5.10 -10.77
N TRP A 195 -8.71 5.11 -12.09
CA TRP A 195 -7.55 4.58 -12.81
C TRP A 195 -6.27 5.33 -12.47
N PHE A 196 -6.30 6.67 -12.47
CA PHE A 196 -5.13 7.49 -12.13
C PHE A 196 -4.68 7.25 -10.69
N GLY A 197 -5.62 7.17 -9.74
CA GLY A 197 -5.31 6.89 -8.34
C GLY A 197 -4.63 5.53 -8.14
N ILE A 198 -5.09 4.50 -8.84
CA ILE A 198 -4.47 3.16 -8.78
C ILE A 198 -3.08 3.16 -9.40
N LEU A 199 -2.94 3.81 -10.55
CA LEU A 199 -1.67 3.90 -11.26
C LEU A 199 -0.63 4.66 -10.43
N LEU A 200 -1.04 5.76 -9.79
CA LEU A 200 -0.24 6.51 -8.82
C LEU A 200 0.14 5.67 -7.60
N ALA A 201 -0.82 4.94 -7.01
CA ALA A 201 -0.59 4.08 -5.85
C ALA A 201 0.42 2.96 -6.14
N MET A 202 0.27 2.30 -7.28
CA MET A 202 1.20 1.27 -7.73
C MET A 202 2.59 1.83 -7.97
N ASN A 203 2.69 3.00 -8.60
CA ASN A 203 3.97 3.63 -8.89
C ASN A 203 4.71 4.07 -7.61
N ILE A 204 3.99 4.62 -6.63
CA ILE A 204 4.54 4.94 -5.31
C ILE A 204 5.01 3.66 -4.61
N ALA A 205 4.20 2.59 -4.63
CA ALA A 205 4.58 1.31 -4.02
C ALA A 205 5.88 0.76 -4.62
N ILE A 206 6.02 0.77 -5.96
CA ILE A 206 7.26 0.38 -6.65
C ILE A 206 8.43 1.27 -6.21
N GLY A 207 8.23 2.58 -6.09
CA GLY A 207 9.23 3.51 -5.57
C GLY A 207 9.70 3.16 -4.14
N GLN A 208 8.77 2.84 -3.23
CA GLN A 208 9.09 2.43 -1.86
C GLN A 208 9.88 1.11 -1.81
N PHE A 209 9.52 0.12 -2.63
CA PHE A 209 10.28 -1.13 -2.69
C PHE A 209 11.70 -0.91 -3.26
N THR A 210 11.87 0.09 -4.13
CA THR A 210 13.16 0.44 -4.73
C THR A 210 14.06 1.22 -3.76
N ARG A 211 13.52 1.80 -2.67
CA ARG A 211 14.20 2.66 -1.67
C ARG A 211 15.37 2.02 -0.90
N ARG A 212 15.85 0.82 -1.26
CA ARG A 212 16.95 0.08 -0.62
C ARG A 212 18.32 0.81 -0.59
N TRP A 213 18.42 2.04 -1.10
CA TRP A 213 19.65 2.87 -1.10
C TRP A 213 20.12 3.37 0.28
N ARG A 214 19.39 3.14 1.39
CA ARG A 214 19.74 3.67 2.73
C ARG A 214 20.01 2.63 3.81
N SER A 215 20.02 1.33 3.47
CA SER A 215 20.33 0.25 4.43
C SER A 215 21.67 -0.45 4.15
N ILE A 216 22.63 0.26 3.55
CA ILE A 216 24.04 -0.13 3.45
C ILE A 216 24.87 0.99 4.06
#